data_AF-A0A7X4GHW2-F1
#
_entry.id   AF-A0A7X4GHW2-F1
#
_cell.length_a   1.000
_cell.length_b   1.000
_cell.length_c   1.000
_cell.angle_alpha   90.00
_cell.angle_beta   90.00
_cell.angle_gamma   90.00
#
_symmetry.space_group_name_H-M   'P 1'
#
loop_
_entity.id
_entity.type
_entity.pdbx_description
1 polymer ?
#
loop_
_entity_poly.entity_id
_entity_poly.type
_entity_poly.pdbx_seq_one_letter_code
_entity_poly.pdbx_strand_id
1 'polypeptide(L)'
;MPQDPMVQLALFTQAVEALGGQRATARILGTEEPALRKWLTGEEELDAGALRDIARALIDQADRCRKLERKLSPAFSENLTAPQAERFGGG
;
A
#
# COMPACT_ATOMS: atom_id res chain seq x y z
N MET A 1 -8.25 20.32 15.15
CA MET A 1 -9.67 19.89 15.30
C MET A 1 -9.73 18.39 15.10
N PRO A 2 -10.67 17.66 15.74
CA PRO A 2 -10.90 16.25 15.46
C PRO A 2 -11.35 16.05 14.00
N GLN A 3 -11.05 14.87 13.43
CA GLN A 3 -11.42 14.50 12.07
C GLN A 3 -12.92 14.18 12.00
N ASP A 4 -13.57 14.57 10.90
CA ASP A 4 -14.93 14.12 10.61
C ASP A 4 -14.96 12.59 10.35
N PRO A 5 -15.89 11.82 10.95
CA PRO A 5 -15.97 10.37 10.79
C PRO A 5 -16.11 9.90 9.35
N MET A 6 -16.88 10.61 8.52
CA MET A 6 -17.04 10.25 7.09
C MET A 6 -15.74 10.45 6.33
N VAL A 7 -14.97 11.48 6.68
CA VAL A 7 -13.65 11.70 6.07
C VAL A 7 -12.65 10.63 6.53
N GLN A 8 -12.68 10.23 7.81
CA GLN A 8 -11.83 9.15 8.30
C GLN A 8 -12.12 7.83 7.57
N LEU A 9 -13.40 7.49 7.43
CA LEU A 9 -13.83 6.31 6.69
C LEU A 9 -13.37 6.37 5.23
N ALA A 10 -13.55 7.51 4.55
CA ALA A 10 -13.13 7.67 3.17
C ALA A 10 -11.61 7.52 2.98
N LEU A 11 -10.81 8.06 3.91
CA LEU A 11 -9.36 7.90 3.91
C LEU A 11 -8.95 6.44 4.18
N PHE A 12 -9.63 5.78 5.11
CA PHE A 12 -9.40 4.37 5.41
C PHE A 12 -9.70 3.48 4.20
N THR A 13 -10.82 3.72 3.51
CA THR A 13 -11.17 3.00 2.27
C THR A 13 -10.10 3.19 1.20
N GLN A 14 -9.64 4.42 0.97
CA GLN A 14 -8.54 4.68 0.02
C GLN A 14 -7.24 3.96 0.42
N ALA A 15 -6.93 3.89 1.72
CA ALA A 15 -5.77 3.15 2.21
C ALA A 15 -5.89 1.64 1.94
N VAL A 16 -7.07 1.05 2.19
CA VAL A 16 -7.35 -0.35 1.88
C VAL A 16 -7.19 -0.63 0.38
N GLU A 17 -7.70 0.25 -0.48
CA GLU A 17 -7.53 0.14 -1.94
C GLU A 17 -6.05 0.19 -2.34
N ALA A 18 -5.28 1.14 -1.79
CA ALA A 18 -3.84 1.28 -2.06
C ALA A 18 -3.03 0.06 -1.61
N LEU A 19 -3.48 -0.65 -0.57
CA LEU A 19 -2.87 -1.89 -0.09
C LEU A 19 -3.29 -3.14 -0.87
N GLY A 20 -4.11 -2.98 -1.93
CA GLY A 20 -4.56 -4.08 -2.79
C GLY A 20 -5.92 -4.66 -2.40
N GLY A 21 -6.74 -3.89 -1.68
CA GLY A 21 -8.10 -4.24 -1.30
C GLY A 21 -8.23 -4.96 0.05
N GLN A 22 -9.46 -5.34 0.37
CA GLN A 22 -9.84 -5.86 1.69
C GLN A 22 -9.06 -7.12 2.08
N ARG A 23 -9.02 -8.14 1.22
CA ARG A 23 -8.33 -9.41 1.51
C ARG A 23 -6.83 -9.25 1.74
N ALA A 24 -6.17 -8.42 0.93
CA ALA A 24 -4.75 -8.13 1.10
C ALA A 24 -4.50 -7.38 2.41
N THR A 25 -5.32 -6.37 2.69
CA THR A 25 -5.20 -5.56 3.91
C THR A 25 -5.47 -6.39 5.17
N ALA A 26 -6.49 -7.26 5.18
CA ALA A 26 -6.77 -8.15 6.31
C ALA A 26 -5.56 -9.03 6.66
N ARG A 27 -4.92 -9.62 5.64
CA ARG A 27 -3.68 -10.39 5.82
C ARG A 27 -2.52 -9.55 6.35
N ILE A 28 -2.35 -8.32 5.84
CA ILE A 28 -1.27 -7.42 6.27
C ILE A 28 -1.46 -7.02 7.75
N LEU A 29 -2.69 -6.70 8.14
CA LEU A 29 -3.02 -6.27 9.50
C LEU A 29 -3.17 -7.44 10.48
N GLY A 30 -3.15 -8.68 10.00
CA GLY A 30 -3.37 -9.86 10.86
C GLY A 30 -4.78 -9.91 11.45
N THR A 31 -5.76 -9.37 10.74
CA THR A 31 -7.17 -9.34 11.15
C THR A 31 -8.04 -10.18 10.21
N GLU A 32 -9.24 -10.50 10.66
CA GLU A 32 -10.21 -11.26 9.88
C GLU A 32 -10.92 -10.35 8.86
N GLU A 33 -11.17 -10.86 7.65
CA GLU A 33 -11.85 -10.10 6.58
C GLU A 33 -13.21 -9.52 7.02
N PRO A 34 -14.05 -10.22 7.80
CA PRO A 34 -15.29 -9.65 8.34
C PRO A 34 -15.10 -8.46 9.27
N ALA A 35 -14.02 -8.43 10.08
CA ALA A 35 -13.73 -7.30 10.96
C ALA A 35 -13.37 -6.06 10.13
N LEU A 36 -12.50 -6.26 9.14
CA LEU A 36 -12.14 -5.19 8.20
C LEU A 36 -13.36 -4.68 7.41
N ARG A 37 -14.31 -5.57 7.06
CA ARG A 37 -15.56 -5.17 6.40
C ARG A 37 -16.38 -4.20 7.25
N LYS A 38 -16.53 -4.48 8.55
CA LYS A 38 -17.29 -3.63 9.46
C LYS A 38 -16.71 -2.23 9.58
N TRP A 39 -15.38 -2.13 9.59
CA TRP A 39 -14.70 -0.83 9.53
C TRP A 39 -14.97 -0.11 8.21
N LEU A 40 -14.92 -0.81 7.07
CA LEU A 40 -15.16 -0.24 5.75
C LEU A 40 -16.62 0.21 5.52
N THR A 41 -17.58 -0.41 6.20
CA THR A 41 -18.99 -0.01 6.13
C THR A 41 -19.39 1.02 7.20
N GLY A 42 -18.49 1.32 8.14
CA GLY A 42 -18.79 2.16 9.30
C GLY A 42 -19.72 1.49 10.31
N GLU A 43 -19.93 0.17 10.22
CA GLU A 43 -20.65 -0.62 11.23
C GLU A 43 -19.90 -0.64 12.57
N GLU A 44 -18.57 -0.48 12.53
CA GLU A 44 -17.70 -0.41 13.70
C GLU A 44 -16.71 0.74 13.53
N GLU A 45 -16.49 1.51 14.59
CA GLU A 45 -15.53 2.62 14.57
C GLU A 45 -14.08 2.08 14.52
N LEU A 46 -13.22 2.83 13.82
CA LEU A 46 -11.78 2.55 13.79
C LEU A 46 -11.16 3.01 15.11
N ASP A 47 -10.58 2.07 15.84
CA ASP A 47 -9.75 2.44 16.99
C ASP A 47 -8.38 3.00 16.56
N ALA A 48 -7.69 3.63 17.52
CA ALA A 48 -6.38 4.22 17.26
C ALA A 48 -5.29 3.19 16.90
N GLY A 49 -5.48 1.92 17.26
CA GLY A 49 -4.61 0.82 16.87
C GLY A 49 -4.74 0.51 15.39
N ALA A 50 -5.97 0.32 14.90
CA ALA A 50 -6.27 0.09 13.49
C ALA A 50 -5.75 1.23 12.60
N LEU A 51 -5.93 2.48 13.01
CA LEU A 51 -5.38 3.65 12.31
C LEU A 51 -3.84 3.63 12.25
N ARG A 52 -3.19 3.23 13.35
CA ARG A 52 -1.72 3.13 13.39
C ARG A 52 -1.20 1.99 12.52
N ASP A 53 -1.87 0.85 12.55
CA ASP A 53 -1.44 -0.33 11.80
C ASP A 53 -1.62 -0.13 10.30
N ILE A 54 -2.73 0.49 9.85
CA ILE A 54 -2.89 0.79 8.43
C ILE A 54 -1.90 1.86 7.95
N ALA A 55 -1.60 2.87 8.78
CA ALA A 55 -0.57 3.85 8.47
C ALA A 55 0.81 3.19 8.32
N ARG A 56 1.17 2.27 9.23
CA ARG A 56 2.43 1.50 9.13
C ARG A 56 2.46 0.65 7.86
N ALA A 57 1.38 -0.04 7.55
CA ALA A 57 1.26 -0.87 6.36
C ALA A 57 1.46 -0.06 5.06
N LEU A 58 0.92 1.16 4.99
CA LEU A 58 1.11 2.06 3.84
C LEU A 58 2.58 2.46 3.67
N ILE A 59 3.27 2.80 4.76
CA ILE A 59 4.69 3.16 4.73
C ILE A 59 5.53 1.97 4.27
N ASP A 60 5.29 0.78 4.84
CA ASP A 60 6.00 -0.45 4.47
C ASP A 60 5.79 -0.78 2.98
N GLN A 61 4.57 -0.58 2.47
CA GLN A 61 4.26 -0.77 1.06
C GLN A 61 4.99 0.24 0.18
N ALA A 62 4.98 1.53 0.54
CA ALA A 62 5.67 2.57 -0.20
C ALA A 62 7.19 2.30 -0.28
N ASP A 63 7.79 1.85 0.82
CA ASP A 63 9.21 1.48 0.87
C ASP A 63 9.53 0.26 0.00
N ARG A 64 8.64 -0.75 0.00
CA ARG A 64 8.77 -1.90 -0.92
C ARG A 64 8.68 -1.46 -2.37
N CYS A 65 7.70 -0.63 -2.73
CA CYS A 65 7.53 -0.10 -4.07
C CYS A 65 8.78 0.70 -4.51
N ARG A 66 9.31 1.57 -3.65
CA ARG A 66 10.53 2.35 -3.95
C ARG A 66 11.75 1.45 -4.17
N LYS A 67 11.93 0.40 -3.36
CA LYS A 67 13.04 -0.56 -3.52
C LYS A 67 12.94 -1.33 -4.84
N LEU A 68 11.71 -1.71 -5.24
CA LEU A 68 11.47 -2.40 -6.50
C LEU A 68 11.70 -1.46 -7.69
N GLU A 69 11.17 -0.24 -7.63
CA GLU A 69 11.37 0.78 -8.67
C GLU A 69 12.87 0.95 -8.96
N ARG A 70 13.70 1.13 -7.93
CA ARG A 70 15.15 1.30 -8.11
C ARG A 70 15.83 0.13 -8.83
N LYS A 71 15.31 -1.10 -8.65
CA LYS A 71 15.83 -2.34 -9.27
C LYS A 71 15.21 -2.66 -10.63
N LEU A 72 14.16 -1.95 -11.01
CA LEU A 72 13.46 -2.15 -12.29
C LEU A 72 13.69 -0.97 -13.23
N SER A 73 14.13 0.17 -12.70
CA SER A 73 14.36 1.39 -13.47
C SER A 73 15.45 1.16 -14.53
N PRO A 74 15.16 1.34 -15.82
CA PRO A 74 16.12 1.14 -16.91
C PRO A 74 17.19 2.23 -16.97
N ALA A 75 17.06 3.29 -16.15
CA ALA A 75 18.08 4.33 -16.01
C ALA A 75 19.41 3.78 -15.44
N PHE A 76 19.37 2.62 -14.79
CA PHE A 76 20.55 1.92 -14.31
C PHE A 76 20.83 0.71 -15.21
N SER A 77 22.00 0.69 -15.85
CA SER A 77 22.38 -0.41 -16.76
C SER A 77 22.44 -1.77 -16.06
N GLU A 78 22.70 -1.81 -14.76
CA GLU A 78 22.68 -3.04 -13.93
C GLU A 78 21.30 -3.71 -13.85
N ASN A 79 20.22 -2.97 -14.13
CA ASN A 79 18.86 -3.50 -14.13
C ASN A 79 18.46 -4.09 -15.49
N LEU A 80 19.28 -3.89 -16.53
CA LEU A 80 19.03 -4.39 -17.87
C LEU A 80 19.63 -5.78 -18.03
N THR A 81 18.97 -6.63 -18.82
CA THR A 81 19.62 -7.84 -19.34
C THR A 81 20.71 -7.45 -20.35
N ALA A 82 21.70 -8.32 -20.57
CA ALA A 82 22.79 -8.04 -21.51
C ALA A 82 22.29 -7.61 -22.92
N PRO A 83 21.30 -8.29 -23.54
CA PRO A 83 20.75 -7.83 -24.82
C PRO A 83 20.05 -6.46 -24.78
N GLN A 84 19.51 -6.06 -23.63
CA GLN A 84 18.87 -4.75 -23.46
C GLN A 84 19.90 -3.64 -23.27
N ALA A 85 20.98 -3.90 -22.51
CA ALA A 85 22.06 -2.93 -22.30
C ALA A 85 22.80 -2.60 -23.61
N GLU A 86 23.07 -3.61 -24.46
CA GLU A 86 23.67 -3.42 -25.78
C GLU A 86 22.82 -2.52 -26.70
N ARG A 87 21.49 -2.65 -26.65
CA ARG A 87 20.56 -1.78 -27.39
C ARG A 87 20.45 -0.38 -26.79
N PHE A 88 20.59 -0.26 -25.47
CA PHE A 88 20.46 1.00 -24.76
C PHE A 88 21.67 1.92 -24.96
N GLY A 89 22.88 1.37 -25.08
CA GLY A 89 24.12 2.13 -25.31
C GLY A 89 24.49 2.35 -26.79
N GLY A 90 23.72 1.80 -27.73
CA GLY A 90 23.98 1.86 -29.17
C GLY A 90 23.22 2.96 -29.94
N GLY A 91 22.67 3.96 -29.23
CA GLY A 91 21.97 5.12 -29.80
C GLY A 91 22.86 6.36 -29.89
#